data_AF-A0A7Z2ZKX4-F1
#
_entry.id   AF-A0A7Z2ZKX4-F1
#
_cell.length_a   1.000
_cell.length_b   1.000
_cell.length_c   1.000
_cell.angle_alpha   90.00
_cell.angle_beta   90.00
_cell.angle_gamma   90.00
#
_symmetry.space_group_name_H-M   'P 1'
#
loop_
_entity.id
_entity.type
_entity.pdbx_description
1 polymer ?
#
loop_
_entity_poly.entity_id
_entity_poly.type
_entity_poly.pdbx_seq_one_letter_code
_entity_poly.pdbx_strand_id
1 'polypeptide(L)'
;MAGLDEEKRNLVVKEIESWRRNKLLPEQYCDFLQNIYLEDLNERPLGFMGNTIKKISQASGKQWLLAFGSFTLICFVVLYFSVFPLALQIGLTAVVTAAFTVMGVRNREENPVRGLLTIGVGMIFLIGVGFGILQLNGWMGGTGPLWLLGLCAAAWIGCGILLRIAIVHWFGWMAVVVLYALLLARHVTNPSLLEVQIFWIPVALLFCWLSWFLHVRFQSAGAVLFATSLVLWFMPEVYSALYALHTEWIQVEIILKIVIAGVGMFRLRKHWMEWVA
;
A
#
# COMPACT_ATOMS: atom_id res chain seq x y z
N MET A 1 44.78 -27.80 -37.67
CA MET A 1 43.38 -28.14 -38.03
C MET A 1 42.34 -27.55 -37.09
N ALA A 2 42.70 -26.99 -35.92
CA ALA A 2 41.72 -26.37 -35.00
C ALA A 2 41.17 -25.00 -35.46
N GLY A 3 41.96 -24.17 -36.16
CA GLY A 3 41.53 -22.81 -36.54
C GLY A 3 40.46 -22.73 -37.65
N LEU A 4 40.35 -23.76 -38.51
CA LEU A 4 39.35 -23.81 -39.59
C LEU A 4 37.92 -24.05 -39.09
N ASP A 5 37.77 -24.74 -37.96
CA ASP A 5 36.46 -24.94 -37.32
C ASP A 5 36.02 -23.69 -36.56
N GLU A 6 36.97 -22.88 -36.08
CA GLU A 6 36.70 -21.64 -35.36
C GLU A 6 36.10 -20.56 -36.28
N GLU A 7 36.64 -20.39 -37.48
CA GLU A 7 36.10 -19.44 -38.48
C GLU A 7 34.70 -19.84 -38.95
N LYS A 8 34.49 -21.14 -39.20
CA LYS A 8 33.17 -21.66 -39.58
C LYS A 8 32.14 -21.46 -38.48
N ARG A 9 32.54 -21.68 -37.22
CA ARG A 9 31.69 -21.46 -36.05
C ARG A 9 31.29 -20.00 -35.89
N ASN A 10 32.24 -19.06 -36.03
CA ASN A 10 31.96 -17.63 -35.96
C ASN A 10 31.01 -17.17 -37.08
N LEU A 11 31.13 -17.77 -38.26
CA LEU A 11 30.22 -17.54 -39.37
C LEU A 11 28.80 -18.04 -39.05
N VAL A 12 28.66 -19.23 -38.45
CA VAL A 12 27.36 -19.78 -38.03
C VAL A 12 26.70 -18.91 -36.95
N VAL A 13 27.45 -18.43 -35.96
CA VAL A 13 26.91 -17.53 -34.91
C VAL A 13 26.38 -16.23 -35.49
N LYS A 14 27.12 -15.62 -36.43
CA LYS A 14 26.72 -14.38 -37.11
C LYS A 14 25.44 -14.57 -37.94
N GLU A 15 25.28 -15.75 -38.53
CA GLU A 15 24.09 -16.10 -39.32
C GLU A 15 22.86 -16.29 -38.42
N ILE A 16 23.01 -16.95 -37.27
CA ILE A 16 21.95 -17.10 -36.26
C ILE A 16 21.46 -15.72 -35.76
N GLU A 17 22.37 -14.76 -35.55
CA GLU A 17 21.99 -13.38 -35.17
C GLU A 17 21.23 -12.65 -36.29
N SER A 18 21.62 -12.88 -37.55
CA SER A 18 20.89 -12.37 -38.73
C SER A 18 19.46 -12.90 -38.75
N TRP A 19 19.27 -14.20 -38.48
CA TRP A 19 17.95 -14.83 -38.42
C TRP A 19 17.09 -14.28 -37.28
N ARG A 20 17.69 -13.99 -36.12
CA ARG A 20 17.02 -13.34 -34.98
C ARG A 20 16.57 -11.92 -35.34
N ARG A 21 17.46 -11.11 -35.93
CA ARG A 21 17.17 -9.71 -36.30
C ARG A 21 16.07 -9.62 -37.36
N ASN A 22 16.05 -10.56 -38.30
CA ASN A 22 15.08 -10.61 -39.40
C ASN A 22 13.81 -11.41 -39.05
N LYS A 23 13.68 -11.92 -37.81
CA LYS A 23 12.54 -12.74 -37.34
C LYS A 23 12.25 -13.98 -38.21
N LEU A 24 13.28 -14.57 -38.79
CA LEU A 24 13.16 -15.78 -39.62
C LEU A 24 12.88 -17.03 -38.79
N LEU A 25 13.28 -17.02 -37.52
CA LEU A 25 13.05 -18.08 -36.56
C LEU A 25 12.57 -17.48 -35.23
N PRO A 26 11.74 -18.20 -34.45
CA PRO A 26 11.36 -17.76 -33.11
C PRO A 26 12.58 -17.63 -32.19
N GLU A 27 12.59 -16.63 -31.31
CA GLU A 27 13.76 -16.28 -30.48
C GLU A 27 14.29 -17.46 -29.65
N GLN A 28 13.39 -18.30 -29.13
CA GLN A 28 13.75 -19.49 -28.35
C GLN A 28 14.59 -20.52 -29.12
N TYR A 29 14.40 -20.64 -30.44
CA TYR A 29 15.18 -21.55 -31.28
C TYR A 29 16.55 -20.97 -31.63
N CYS A 30 16.63 -19.65 -31.88
CA CYS A 30 17.90 -18.96 -32.04
C CYS A 30 18.77 -19.10 -30.78
N ASP A 31 18.17 -18.95 -29.60
CA ASP A 31 18.86 -19.12 -28.32
C ASP A 31 19.39 -20.56 -28.15
N PHE A 32 18.59 -21.58 -28.49
CA PHE A 32 19.03 -22.97 -28.44
C PHE A 32 20.21 -23.26 -29.38
N LEU A 33 20.13 -22.82 -30.64
CA LEU A 33 21.21 -23.03 -31.62
C LEU A 33 22.48 -22.28 -31.21
N GLN A 34 22.37 -21.04 -30.77
CA GLN A 34 23.50 -20.25 -30.30
C GLN A 34 24.18 -20.92 -29.08
N ASN A 35 23.41 -21.55 -28.19
CA ASN A 35 23.93 -22.29 -27.05
C ASN A 35 24.73 -23.56 -27.42
N ILE A 36 24.46 -24.19 -28.56
CA ILE A 36 25.24 -25.35 -29.03
C ILE A 36 26.62 -24.91 -29.53
N TYR A 37 26.71 -23.72 -30.12
CA TYR A 37 27.93 -23.26 -30.79
C TYR A 37 28.80 -22.30 -29.95
N LEU A 38 28.31 -21.82 -28.80
CA LEU A 38 29.11 -21.02 -27.86
C LEU A 38 29.86 -21.93 -26.86
N GLU A 39 31.18 -22.07 -27.05
CA GLU A 39 32.06 -22.80 -26.14
C GLU A 39 32.32 -22.06 -24.82
N ASP A 40 32.33 -20.72 -24.84
CA ASP A 40 32.57 -19.93 -23.64
C ASP A 40 31.27 -19.73 -22.85
N LEU A 41 31.23 -20.30 -21.64
CA LEU A 41 30.17 -20.08 -20.65
C LEU A 41 29.92 -18.58 -20.38
N ASN A 42 30.90 -17.71 -20.65
CA ASN A 42 30.78 -16.28 -20.47
C ASN A 42 30.00 -15.54 -21.57
N GLU A 43 29.95 -16.05 -22.80
CA GLU A 43 29.31 -15.37 -23.94
C GLU A 43 27.86 -15.81 -24.19
N ARG A 44 27.35 -16.71 -23.36
CA ARG A 44 25.95 -17.16 -23.43
C ARG A 44 25.00 -15.95 -23.30
N PRO A 45 24.05 -15.73 -24.24
CA PRO A 45 22.92 -14.84 -24.03
C PRO A 45 22.02 -15.48 -22.98
N LEU A 46 22.42 -15.30 -21.73
CA LEU A 46 21.67 -15.77 -20.58
C LEU A 46 20.41 -14.92 -20.51
N GLY A 47 19.25 -15.53 -20.74
CA GLY A 47 17.95 -14.92 -20.42
C GLY A 47 17.93 -14.39 -18.98
N PHE A 48 16.88 -13.64 -18.60
CA PHE A 48 16.77 -12.94 -17.31
C PHE A 48 17.30 -13.73 -16.08
N MET A 49 17.01 -15.02 -16.02
CA MET A 49 17.43 -15.92 -14.94
C MET A 49 18.94 -16.21 -14.95
N GLY A 50 19.55 -16.38 -16.11
CA GLY A 50 20.98 -16.63 -16.22
C GLY A 50 21.84 -15.39 -15.96
N ASN A 51 21.34 -14.20 -16.31
CA ASN A 51 22.03 -12.94 -15.99
C ASN A 51 22.04 -12.69 -14.47
N THR A 52 21.01 -13.17 -13.75
CA THR A 52 20.94 -13.15 -12.29
C THR A 52 21.94 -14.14 -11.67
N ILE A 53 22.06 -15.34 -12.21
CA ILE A 53 23.03 -16.35 -11.75
C ILE A 53 24.47 -15.89 -11.99
N LYS A 54 24.77 -15.27 -13.14
CA LYS A 54 26.10 -14.71 -13.42
C LYS A 54 26.46 -13.58 -12.45
N LYS A 55 25.49 -12.71 -12.10
CA LYS A 55 25.67 -11.67 -11.08
C LYS A 55 25.91 -12.24 -9.67
N ILE A 56 25.25 -13.34 -9.31
CA ILE A 56 25.47 -14.02 -8.01
C ILE A 56 26.86 -14.67 -7.98
N SER A 57 27.31 -15.27 -9.09
CA SER A 57 28.63 -15.88 -9.19
C SER A 57 29.79 -14.87 -9.20
N GLN A 58 29.55 -13.64 -9.68
CA GLN A 58 30.54 -12.55 -9.67
C GLN A 58 30.46 -11.69 -8.40
N ALA A 59 29.60 -12.03 -7.43
CA ALA A 59 29.45 -11.27 -6.21
C ALA A 59 30.70 -11.41 -5.33
N SER A 60 31.24 -10.28 -4.86
CA SER A 60 32.46 -10.29 -4.05
C SER A 60 32.21 -10.89 -2.66
N GLY A 61 33.26 -11.41 -2.02
CA GLY A 61 33.15 -11.96 -0.66
C GLY A 61 32.55 -10.98 0.37
N LYS A 62 32.71 -9.66 0.16
CA LYS A 62 32.07 -8.62 0.99
C LYS A 62 30.56 -8.56 0.80
N GLN A 63 30.08 -8.75 -0.44
CA GLN A 63 28.64 -8.81 -0.73
C GLN A 63 28.00 -10.07 -0.15
N TRP A 64 28.71 -11.21 -0.20
CA TRP A 64 28.28 -12.45 0.46
C TRP A 64 28.20 -12.30 1.97
N LEU A 65 29.19 -11.69 2.62
CA LEU A 65 29.16 -11.39 4.05
C LEU A 65 28.00 -10.46 4.43
N LEU A 66 27.72 -9.44 3.62
CA LEU A 66 26.62 -8.50 3.87
C LEU A 66 25.26 -9.20 3.70
N ALA A 67 25.08 -10.00 2.65
CA ALA A 67 23.86 -10.76 2.43
C ALA A 67 23.63 -11.78 3.55
N PHE A 68 24.64 -12.59 3.88
CA PHE A 68 24.52 -13.59 4.94
C PHE A 68 24.36 -12.94 6.33
N GLY A 69 25.09 -11.86 6.60
CA GLY A 69 25.00 -11.10 7.85
C GLY A 69 23.63 -10.45 8.03
N SER A 70 23.10 -9.79 7.00
CA SER A 70 21.75 -9.20 7.04
C SER A 70 20.67 -10.27 7.18
N PHE A 71 20.77 -11.40 6.47
CA PHE A 71 19.86 -12.53 6.64
C PHE A 71 19.89 -13.08 8.07
N THR A 72 21.09 -13.31 8.61
CA THR A 72 21.26 -13.79 9.99
C THR A 72 20.69 -12.82 11.00
N LEU A 73 20.92 -11.51 10.82
CA LEU A 73 20.37 -10.46 11.68
C LEU A 73 18.83 -10.44 11.63
N ILE A 74 18.24 -10.53 10.44
CA ILE A 74 16.79 -10.58 10.26
C ILE A 74 16.21 -11.82 10.95
N CYS A 75 16.81 -13.00 10.73
CA CYS A 75 16.39 -14.23 11.41
C CYS A 75 16.50 -14.11 12.93
N PHE A 76 17.60 -13.58 13.44
CA PHE A 76 17.80 -13.35 14.87
C PHE A 76 16.71 -12.46 15.43
N VAL A 77 16.45 -11.31 14.79
CA VAL A 77 15.39 -10.38 15.17
C VAL A 77 14.03 -11.05 15.20
N VAL A 78 13.66 -11.78 14.14
CA VAL A 78 12.33 -12.38 14.01
C VAL A 78 12.13 -13.49 15.05
N LEU A 79 13.13 -14.34 15.27
CA LEU A 79 13.06 -15.46 16.20
C LEU A 79 13.09 -15.02 17.67
N TYR A 80 13.86 -13.98 18.00
CA TYR A 80 13.97 -13.44 19.36
C TYR A 80 13.03 -12.27 19.65
N PHE A 81 12.18 -11.90 18.70
CA PHE A 81 11.29 -10.74 18.82
C PHE A 81 10.43 -10.79 20.09
N SER A 82 9.95 -11.97 20.47
CA SER A 82 9.10 -12.19 21.65
C SER A 82 9.81 -11.95 22.98
N VAL A 83 11.14 -12.07 23.01
CA VAL A 83 11.96 -11.88 24.23
C VAL A 83 12.36 -10.42 24.41
N PHE A 84 12.29 -9.61 23.35
CA PHE A 84 12.68 -8.20 23.41
C PHE A 84 11.76 -7.39 24.32
N PRO A 85 12.31 -6.40 25.07
CA PRO A 85 11.50 -5.44 25.81
C PRO A 85 10.54 -4.69 24.87
N LEU A 86 9.37 -4.32 25.38
CA LEU A 86 8.32 -3.64 24.62
C LEU A 86 8.82 -2.41 23.85
N ALA A 87 9.65 -1.58 24.47
CA ALA A 87 10.22 -0.39 23.84
C ALA A 87 11.05 -0.73 22.59
N LEU A 88 11.79 -1.84 22.61
CA LEU A 88 12.59 -2.30 21.48
C LEU A 88 11.71 -2.86 20.36
N GLN A 89 10.64 -3.61 20.70
CA GLN A 89 9.67 -4.10 19.72
C GLN A 89 9.01 -2.95 18.95
N ILE A 90 8.55 -1.92 19.67
CA ILE A 90 7.93 -0.72 19.07
C ILE A 90 8.97 0.05 18.26
N GLY A 91 10.16 0.30 18.83
CA GLY A 91 11.22 1.04 18.16
C GLY A 91 11.65 0.40 16.84
N LEU A 92 11.84 -0.93 16.83
CA LEU A 92 12.21 -1.66 15.62
C LEU A 92 11.11 -1.63 14.57
N THR A 93 9.85 -1.80 15.00
CA THR A 93 8.68 -1.71 14.11
C THR A 93 8.59 -0.33 13.46
N ALA A 94 8.82 0.74 14.24
CA ALA A 94 8.82 2.10 13.75
C ALA A 94 9.95 2.35 12.74
N VAL A 95 11.17 1.89 13.03
CA VAL A 95 12.34 2.03 12.12
C VAL A 95 12.10 1.31 10.81
N VAL A 96 11.61 0.07 10.84
CA VAL A 96 11.34 -0.70 9.61
C VAL A 96 10.20 -0.07 8.81
N THR A 97 9.13 0.37 9.47
CA THR A 97 8.03 1.09 8.81
C THR A 97 8.49 2.39 8.17
N ALA A 98 9.34 3.16 8.86
CA ALA A 98 9.94 4.38 8.35
C ALA A 98 10.85 4.09 7.14
N ALA A 99 11.63 3.00 7.18
CA ALA A 99 12.46 2.58 6.06
C ALA A 99 11.61 2.27 4.81
N PHE A 100 10.53 1.49 4.94
CA PHE A 100 9.59 1.24 3.84
C PHE A 100 8.98 2.54 3.31
N THR A 101 8.60 3.45 4.20
CA THR A 101 8.00 4.74 3.80
C THR A 101 9.00 5.60 3.03
N VAL A 102 10.24 5.75 3.52
CA VAL A 102 11.30 6.52 2.86
C VAL A 102 11.67 5.90 1.52
N MET A 103 11.83 4.58 1.45
CA MET A 103 12.09 3.86 0.19
C MET A 103 10.95 4.05 -0.80
N GLY A 104 9.70 3.95 -0.33
CA GLY A 104 8.52 4.13 -1.17
C GLY A 104 8.39 5.57 -1.72
N VAL A 105 8.73 6.58 -0.91
CA VAL A 105 8.79 7.98 -1.36
C VAL A 105 9.87 8.18 -2.41
N ARG A 106 11.09 7.65 -2.20
CA ARG A 106 12.19 7.77 -3.18
C ARG A 106 11.84 7.09 -4.50
N ASN A 107 11.33 5.86 -4.44
CA ASN A 107 10.97 5.11 -5.64
C ASN A 107 9.79 5.72 -6.41
N ARG A 108 9.00 6.60 -5.77
CA ARG A 108 7.85 7.26 -6.40
C ARG A 108 8.28 8.25 -7.49
N GLU A 109 9.48 8.82 -7.41
CA GLU A 109 10.02 9.73 -8.42
C GLU A 109 10.24 9.01 -9.77
N GLU A 110 10.71 7.76 -9.72
CA GLU A 110 10.93 6.94 -10.91
C GLU A 110 9.67 6.20 -11.36
N ASN A 111 8.96 5.58 -10.41
CA ASN A 111 7.76 4.80 -10.69
C ASN A 111 6.72 4.97 -9.57
N PRO A 112 5.63 5.72 -9.81
CA PRO A 112 4.67 6.07 -8.77
C PRO A 112 3.94 4.84 -8.20
N VAL A 113 3.67 3.82 -9.03
CA VAL A 113 2.99 2.59 -8.59
C VAL A 113 3.88 1.80 -7.66
N ARG A 114 5.16 1.60 -8.03
CA ARG A 114 6.12 0.88 -7.19
C ARG A 114 6.35 1.58 -5.86
N GLY A 115 6.48 2.90 -5.89
CA GLY A 115 6.60 3.72 -4.67
C GLY A 115 5.40 3.53 -3.75
N LEU A 116 4.18 3.63 -4.30
CA LEU A 116 2.96 3.47 -3.51
C LEU A 116 2.80 2.06 -2.95
N LEU A 117 3.10 1.02 -3.73
CA LEU A 117 3.08 -0.37 -3.25
C LEU A 117 4.05 -0.59 -2.09
N THR A 118 5.24 0.02 -2.15
CA THR A 118 6.25 -0.10 -1.09
C THR A 118 5.78 0.59 0.19
N ILE A 119 5.11 1.74 0.09
CA ILE A 119 4.46 2.39 1.25
C ILE A 119 3.35 1.50 1.80
N GLY A 120 2.52 0.92 0.93
CA GLY A 120 1.46 -0.01 1.32
C GLY A 120 1.97 -1.22 2.10
N VAL A 121 3.11 -1.80 1.68
CA VAL A 121 3.81 -2.85 2.45
C VAL A 121 4.20 -2.35 3.83
N GLY A 122 4.73 -1.14 3.95
CA GLY A 122 5.03 -0.52 5.25
C GLY A 122 3.80 -0.35 6.14
N MET A 123 2.65 0.04 5.58
CA MET A 123 1.39 0.17 6.33
C MET A 123 0.88 -1.18 6.84
N ILE A 124 0.91 -2.21 5.99
CA ILE A 124 0.53 -3.59 6.37
C ILE A 124 1.49 -4.14 7.42
N PHE A 125 2.79 -3.87 7.28
CA PHE A 125 3.80 -4.26 8.27
C PHE A 125 3.52 -3.62 9.63
N LEU A 126 3.25 -2.31 9.68
CA LEU A 126 2.96 -1.60 10.92
C LEU A 126 1.78 -2.20 11.68
N ILE A 127 0.66 -2.44 10.99
CA ILE A 127 -0.54 -3.00 11.63
C ILE A 127 -0.35 -4.48 11.98
N GLY A 128 0.30 -5.26 11.12
CA GLY A 128 0.53 -6.70 11.33
C GLY A 128 1.47 -6.98 12.50
N VAL A 129 2.62 -6.29 12.54
CA VAL A 129 3.56 -6.42 13.67
C VAL A 129 2.99 -5.81 14.94
N GLY A 130 2.28 -4.68 14.84
CA GLY A 130 1.57 -4.09 15.97
C GLY A 130 0.56 -5.06 16.60
N PHE A 131 -0.19 -5.81 15.79
CA PHE A 131 -1.07 -6.89 16.26
C PHE A 131 -0.28 -8.00 16.95
N GLY A 132 0.85 -8.42 16.37
CA GLY A 132 1.76 -9.38 17.00
C GLY A 132 2.25 -8.94 18.38
N ILE A 133 2.64 -7.66 18.53
CA ILE A 133 3.05 -7.07 19.82
C ILE A 133 1.90 -7.15 20.84
N LEU A 134 0.68 -6.77 20.45
CA LEU A 134 -0.50 -6.87 21.31
C LEU A 134 -0.76 -8.31 21.78
N GLN A 135 -0.65 -9.27 20.87
CA GLN A 135 -0.86 -10.68 21.17
C GLN A 135 0.20 -11.22 22.13
N LEU A 136 1.48 -10.90 21.91
CA LEU A 136 2.59 -11.32 22.77
C LEU A 136 2.49 -10.76 24.19
N ASN A 137 1.95 -9.56 24.34
CA ASN A 137 1.78 -8.90 25.64
C ASN A 137 0.41 -9.18 26.29
N GLY A 138 -0.44 -10.03 25.68
CA GLY A 138 -1.75 -10.39 26.23
C GLY A 138 -2.80 -9.26 26.21
N TRP A 139 -2.62 -8.23 25.37
CA TRP A 139 -3.45 -7.03 25.33
C TRP A 139 -4.60 -7.08 24.32
N MET A 140 -4.82 -8.25 23.72
CA MET A 140 -5.83 -8.46 22.67
C MET A 140 -7.28 -8.32 23.16
N GLY A 141 -7.58 -8.72 24.39
CA GLY A 141 -8.96 -8.74 24.90
C GLY A 141 -9.51 -7.38 25.36
N GLY A 142 -8.67 -6.35 25.46
CA GLY A 142 -9.04 -5.07 26.06
C GLY A 142 -9.22 -3.91 25.07
N THR A 143 -8.65 -2.77 25.42
CA THR A 143 -8.57 -1.56 24.58
C THR A 143 -7.34 -1.56 23.67
N GLY A 144 -6.47 -2.57 23.77
CA GLY A 144 -5.22 -2.67 23.01
C GLY A 144 -5.42 -2.53 21.48
N PRO A 145 -6.33 -3.28 20.84
CA PRO A 145 -6.60 -3.12 19.41
C PRO A 145 -7.08 -1.71 19.02
N LEU A 146 -7.82 -1.03 19.91
CA LEU A 146 -8.25 0.35 19.69
C LEU A 146 -7.06 1.33 19.71
N TRP A 147 -6.14 1.15 20.65
CA TRP A 147 -4.91 1.93 20.73
C TRP A 147 -4.02 1.72 19.50
N LEU A 148 -3.84 0.47 19.05
CA LEU A 148 -3.11 0.20 17.81
C LEU A 148 -3.75 0.90 16.62
N LEU A 149 -5.07 0.76 16.45
CA LEU A 149 -5.78 1.39 15.34
C LEU A 149 -5.63 2.92 15.38
N GLY A 150 -5.73 3.53 16.56
CA GLY A 150 -5.52 4.97 16.75
C GLY A 150 -4.09 5.42 16.44
N LEU A 151 -3.08 4.66 16.86
CA LEU A 151 -1.68 4.96 16.57
C LEU A 151 -1.37 4.81 15.07
N CYS A 152 -1.87 3.76 14.42
CA CYS A 152 -1.76 3.57 12.98
C CYS A 152 -2.44 4.72 12.23
N ALA A 153 -3.66 5.09 12.63
CA ALA A 153 -4.40 6.19 12.04
C ALA A 153 -3.62 7.51 12.15
N ALA A 154 -3.10 7.85 13.34
CA ALA A 154 -2.30 9.05 13.55
C ALA A 154 -1.01 9.05 12.70
N ALA A 155 -0.31 7.91 12.63
CA ALA A 155 0.89 7.76 11.81
C ALA A 155 0.58 7.96 10.32
N TRP A 156 -0.50 7.35 9.81
CA TRP A 156 -0.88 7.46 8.40
C TRP A 156 -1.40 8.85 8.02
N ILE A 157 -2.18 9.50 8.89
CA ILE A 157 -2.60 10.90 8.70
C ILE A 157 -1.37 11.82 8.69
N GLY A 158 -0.51 11.70 9.70
CA GLY A 158 0.71 12.51 9.82
C GLY A 158 1.64 12.34 8.61
N CYS A 159 2.00 11.09 8.28
CA CYS A 159 2.84 10.80 7.11
C CYS A 159 2.17 11.24 5.80
N GLY A 160 0.87 11.02 5.64
CA GLY A 160 0.11 11.39 4.44
C GLY A 160 0.08 12.90 4.21
N ILE A 161 -0.08 13.70 5.28
CA ILE A 161 -0.04 15.17 5.21
C ILE A 161 1.39 15.67 4.94
N LEU A 162 2.37 15.18 5.72
CA LEU A 162 3.78 15.61 5.61
C LEU A 162 4.36 15.30 4.22
N LEU A 163 4.07 14.11 3.69
CA LEU A 163 4.57 13.64 2.39
C LEU A 163 3.63 14.00 1.23
N ARG A 164 2.50 14.65 1.50
CA ARG A 164 1.46 15.02 0.52
C ARG A 164 0.91 13.83 -0.28
N ILE A 165 0.78 12.67 0.34
CA ILE A 165 0.27 11.44 -0.27
C ILE A 165 -1.19 11.24 0.13
N ALA A 166 -2.12 11.64 -0.75
CA ALA A 166 -3.55 11.64 -0.49
C ALA A 166 -4.10 10.27 -0.04
N ILE A 167 -3.72 9.18 -0.71
CA ILE A 167 -4.25 7.86 -0.40
C ILE A 167 -3.85 7.34 1.00
N VAL A 168 -2.60 7.60 1.44
CA VAL A 168 -2.13 7.23 2.79
C VAL A 168 -2.88 8.04 3.85
N HIS A 169 -3.06 9.33 3.61
CA HIS A 169 -3.86 10.20 4.46
C HIS A 169 -5.31 9.72 4.57
N TRP A 170 -5.92 9.31 3.46
CA TRP A 170 -7.30 8.80 3.42
C TRP A 170 -7.46 7.49 4.19
N PHE A 171 -6.53 6.54 4.04
CA PHE A 171 -6.53 5.31 4.87
C PHE A 171 -6.41 5.61 6.37
N GLY A 172 -5.64 6.62 6.74
CA GLY A 172 -5.58 7.12 8.11
C GLY A 172 -6.95 7.55 8.64
N TRP A 173 -7.70 8.34 7.85
CA TRP A 173 -9.07 8.71 8.22
C TRP A 173 -10.04 7.54 8.25
N MET A 174 -9.94 6.58 7.32
CA MET A 174 -10.77 5.37 7.36
C MET A 174 -10.53 4.57 8.63
N ALA A 175 -9.28 4.49 9.11
CA ALA A 175 -8.97 3.89 10.41
C ALA A 175 -9.60 4.66 11.58
N VAL A 176 -9.62 6.00 11.55
CA VAL A 176 -10.34 6.82 12.55
C VAL A 176 -11.84 6.55 12.51
N VAL A 177 -12.44 6.44 11.32
CA VAL A 177 -13.88 6.15 11.15
C VAL A 177 -14.23 4.79 11.77
N VAL A 178 -13.42 3.76 11.50
CA VAL A 178 -13.60 2.44 12.12
C VAL A 178 -13.40 2.51 13.64
N LEU A 179 -12.38 3.23 14.12
CA LEU A 179 -12.14 3.42 15.55
C LEU A 179 -13.34 4.09 16.23
N TYR A 180 -13.89 5.12 15.61
CA TYR A 180 -15.08 5.82 16.09
C TYR A 180 -16.31 4.92 16.12
N ALA A 181 -16.56 4.13 15.06
CA ALA A 181 -17.64 3.14 15.03
C ALA A 181 -17.52 2.12 16.17
N LEU A 182 -16.31 1.57 16.39
CA LEU A 182 -16.05 0.60 17.45
C LEU A 182 -16.25 1.21 18.85
N LEU A 183 -15.83 2.46 19.04
CA LEU A 183 -16.06 3.17 20.31
C LEU A 183 -17.55 3.42 20.53
N LEU A 184 -18.28 3.86 19.50
CA LEU A 184 -19.71 4.11 19.57
C LEU A 184 -20.47 2.84 19.95
N ALA A 185 -20.15 1.72 19.30
CA ALA A 185 -20.76 0.42 19.59
C ALA A 185 -20.46 -0.11 21.00
N ARG A 186 -19.34 0.30 21.61
CA ARG A 186 -19.01 -0.07 23.00
C ARG A 186 -19.75 0.78 24.04
N HIS A 187 -20.10 2.03 23.72
CA HIS A 187 -20.66 2.97 24.71
C HIS A 187 -22.18 3.16 24.59
N VAL A 188 -22.76 2.96 23.39
CA VAL A 188 -24.18 3.19 23.15
C VAL A 188 -24.86 1.87 22.81
N THR A 189 -25.64 1.36 23.76
CA THR A 189 -26.44 0.14 23.59
C THR A 189 -27.81 0.49 23.00
N ASN A 190 -28.16 -0.08 21.85
CA ASN A 190 -29.45 0.08 21.16
C ASN A 190 -29.85 1.55 20.88
N PRO A 191 -29.06 2.29 20.07
CA PRO A 191 -29.43 3.65 19.70
C PRO A 191 -30.68 3.66 18.81
N SER A 192 -31.51 4.68 18.98
CA SER A 192 -32.63 4.96 18.07
C SER A 192 -32.13 5.41 16.70
N LEU A 193 -32.98 5.31 15.66
CA LEU A 193 -32.68 5.80 14.30
C LEU A 193 -32.11 7.22 14.28
N LEU A 194 -32.75 8.13 15.02
CA LEU A 194 -32.33 9.54 15.07
C LEU A 194 -30.96 9.70 15.74
N GLU A 195 -30.68 8.96 16.81
CA GLU A 195 -29.39 8.99 17.50
C GLU A 195 -28.27 8.55 16.57
N VAL A 196 -28.47 7.46 15.81
CA VAL A 196 -27.50 7.01 14.81
C VAL A 196 -27.23 8.12 13.80
N GLN A 197 -28.25 8.78 13.27
CA GLN A 197 -28.06 9.89 12.32
C GLN A 197 -27.30 11.08 12.96
N ILE A 198 -27.60 11.43 14.20
CA ILE A 198 -26.94 12.53 14.94
C ILE A 198 -25.46 12.23 15.21
N PHE A 199 -25.06 10.97 15.39
CA PHE A 199 -23.66 10.62 15.63
C PHE A 199 -22.76 10.88 14.40
N TRP A 200 -23.28 10.70 13.19
CA TRP A 200 -22.47 10.73 11.97
C TRP A 200 -22.69 11.96 11.09
N ILE A 201 -23.94 12.42 10.91
CA ILE A 201 -24.26 13.51 9.97
C ILE A 201 -23.51 14.82 10.30
N PRO A 202 -23.47 15.30 11.56
CA PRO A 202 -22.73 16.52 11.90
C PRO A 202 -21.25 16.41 11.54
N VAL A 203 -20.65 15.24 11.75
CA VAL A 203 -19.24 14.99 11.39
C VAL A 203 -19.06 14.97 9.87
N ALA A 204 -19.97 14.36 9.11
CA ALA A 204 -19.96 14.39 7.65
C ALA A 204 -20.01 15.84 7.11
N LEU A 205 -20.91 16.67 7.65
CA LEU A 205 -21.04 18.08 7.27
C LEU A 205 -19.78 18.88 7.65
N LEU A 206 -19.21 18.63 8.84
CA LEU A 206 -17.95 19.25 9.26
C LEU A 206 -16.83 18.93 8.27
N PHE A 207 -16.66 17.67 7.88
CA PHE A 207 -15.61 17.26 6.94
C PHE A 207 -15.84 17.83 5.53
N CYS A 208 -17.09 17.90 5.08
CA CYS A 208 -17.45 18.54 3.81
C CYS A 208 -17.07 20.04 3.83
N TRP A 209 -17.39 20.74 4.92
CA TRP A 209 -17.01 22.14 5.10
C TRP A 209 -15.49 22.34 5.19
N LEU A 210 -14.80 21.49 5.98
CA LEU A 210 -13.35 21.54 6.14
C LEU A 210 -12.62 21.25 4.82
N SER A 211 -13.19 20.35 4.01
CA SER A 211 -12.70 20.03 2.67
C SER A 211 -12.70 21.28 1.77
N TRP A 212 -13.81 22.00 1.72
CA TRP A 212 -13.92 23.24 0.96
C TRP A 212 -12.88 24.28 1.43
N PHE A 213 -12.75 24.47 2.74
CA PHE A 213 -11.81 25.41 3.33
C PHE A 213 -10.35 25.04 3.04
N LEU A 214 -9.98 23.77 3.18
CA LEU A 214 -8.59 23.32 3.01
C LEU A 214 -8.19 23.12 1.55
N HIS A 215 -9.12 22.87 0.64
CA HIS A 215 -8.80 22.66 -0.77
C HIS A 215 -8.03 23.83 -1.40
N VAL A 216 -8.39 25.07 -1.02
CA VAL A 216 -7.74 26.29 -1.52
C VAL A 216 -6.25 26.32 -1.16
N ARG A 217 -5.87 25.79 0.02
CA ARG A 217 -4.48 25.82 0.52
C ARG A 217 -3.72 24.52 0.27
N PHE A 218 -4.40 23.38 0.38
CA PHE A 218 -3.85 22.04 0.30
C PHE A 218 -4.83 21.13 -0.48
N GLN A 219 -4.75 21.15 -1.80
CA GLN A 219 -5.64 20.41 -2.69
C GLN A 219 -5.76 18.92 -2.32
N SER A 220 -4.64 18.27 -1.99
CA SER A 220 -4.63 16.85 -1.59
C SER A 220 -5.36 16.60 -0.27
N ALA A 221 -5.21 17.47 0.73
CA ALA A 221 -5.91 17.34 2.01
C ALA A 221 -7.41 17.64 1.86
N GLY A 222 -7.77 18.64 1.07
CA GLY A 222 -9.16 18.96 0.75
C GLY A 222 -9.87 17.78 0.08
N ALA A 223 -9.25 17.16 -0.93
CA ALA A 223 -9.80 16.00 -1.62
C ALA A 223 -9.99 14.79 -0.68
N VAL A 224 -9.03 14.54 0.22
CA VAL A 224 -9.14 13.46 1.22
C VAL A 224 -10.33 13.69 2.15
N LEU A 225 -10.47 14.90 2.70
CA LEU A 225 -11.58 15.22 3.59
C LEU A 225 -12.93 15.18 2.87
N PHE A 226 -12.98 15.56 1.60
CA PHE A 226 -14.17 15.40 0.77
C PHE A 226 -14.57 13.93 0.67
N ALA A 227 -13.62 13.07 0.27
CA ALA A 227 -13.85 11.64 0.16
C ALA A 227 -14.27 11.02 1.51
N THR A 228 -13.65 11.43 2.62
CA THR A 228 -14.06 11.00 3.97
C THR A 228 -15.47 11.48 4.31
N SER A 229 -15.86 12.71 3.94
CA SER A 229 -17.22 13.21 4.18
C SER A 229 -18.29 12.41 3.45
N LEU A 230 -18.01 11.98 2.22
CA LEU A 230 -18.92 11.11 1.45
C LEU A 230 -19.10 9.75 2.13
N VAL A 231 -18.02 9.16 2.65
CA VAL A 231 -18.12 7.91 3.42
C VAL A 231 -18.95 8.14 4.68
N LEU A 232 -18.65 9.20 5.45
CA LEU A 232 -19.36 9.53 6.69
C LEU A 232 -20.86 9.81 6.46
N TRP A 233 -21.24 10.36 5.31
CA TRP A 233 -22.64 10.63 4.97
C TRP A 233 -23.50 9.37 4.96
N PHE A 234 -22.95 8.24 4.52
CA PHE A 234 -23.61 6.93 4.46
C PHE A 234 -23.22 5.99 5.63
N MET A 235 -22.38 6.46 6.56
CA MET A 235 -21.99 5.64 7.71
C MET A 235 -23.13 5.29 8.68
N PRO A 236 -24.18 6.12 8.90
CA PRO A 236 -25.35 5.71 9.68
C PRO A 236 -25.94 4.40 9.20
N GLU A 237 -26.14 4.26 7.89
CA GLU A 237 -26.78 3.10 7.29
C GLU A 237 -25.87 1.88 7.33
N VAL A 238 -24.57 2.07 7.08
CA VAL A 238 -23.55 1.02 7.23
C VAL A 238 -23.49 0.55 8.68
N TYR A 239 -23.49 1.47 9.65
CA TYR A 239 -23.48 1.17 11.08
C TYR A 239 -24.74 0.40 11.49
N SER A 240 -25.93 0.87 11.09
CA SER A 240 -27.20 0.19 11.34
C SER A 240 -27.23 -1.22 10.72
N ALA A 241 -26.69 -1.39 9.51
CA ALA A 241 -26.58 -2.70 8.86
C ALA A 241 -25.63 -3.66 9.60
N LEU A 242 -24.45 -3.17 10.03
CA LEU A 242 -23.43 -3.98 10.71
C LEU A 242 -23.89 -4.46 12.10
N TYR A 243 -24.65 -3.64 12.82
CA TYR A 243 -25.17 -3.94 14.16
C TYR A 243 -26.63 -4.41 14.17
N ALA A 244 -27.22 -4.68 12.99
CA ALA A 244 -28.59 -5.14 12.80
C ALA A 244 -29.64 -4.26 13.52
N LEU A 245 -29.46 -2.95 13.47
CA LEU A 245 -30.36 -1.95 14.05
C LEU A 245 -31.33 -1.44 12.98
N HIS A 246 -32.64 -1.49 13.26
CA HIS A 246 -33.68 -0.87 12.43
C HIS A 246 -33.54 -1.12 10.91
N THR A 247 -33.27 -2.37 10.53
CA THR A 247 -32.92 -2.76 9.16
C THR A 247 -34.02 -2.48 8.14
N GLU A 248 -35.27 -2.34 8.60
CA GLU A 248 -36.44 -2.00 7.80
C GLU A 248 -36.40 -0.57 7.22
N TRP A 249 -35.68 0.36 7.87
CA TRP A 249 -35.63 1.77 7.45
C TRP A 249 -34.44 2.10 6.54
N ILE A 250 -33.41 1.24 6.51
CA ILE A 250 -32.14 1.50 5.82
C ILE A 250 -32.35 1.87 4.34
N GLN A 251 -33.21 1.14 3.62
CA GLN A 251 -33.44 1.40 2.19
C GLN A 251 -34.06 2.79 1.95
N VAL A 252 -35.01 3.19 2.80
CA VAL A 252 -35.67 4.49 2.71
C VAL A 252 -34.69 5.62 3.04
N GLU A 253 -33.86 5.45 4.07
CA GLU A 253 -32.83 6.42 4.46
C GLU A 253 -31.80 6.64 3.35
N ILE A 254 -31.30 5.57 2.72
CA ILE A 254 -30.35 5.64 1.61
C ILE A 254 -30.97 6.41 0.43
N ILE A 255 -32.19 6.05 0.01
CA ILE A 255 -32.87 6.71 -1.12
C ILE A 255 -33.06 8.20 -0.81
N LEU A 256 -33.54 8.54 0.39
CA LEU A 256 -33.73 9.92 0.81
C LEU A 256 -32.41 10.70 0.78
N LYS A 257 -31.32 10.12 1.29
CA LYS A 257 -29.98 10.73 1.28
C LYS A 257 -29.44 10.94 -0.14
N ILE A 258 -29.67 10.00 -1.05
CA ILE A 258 -29.28 10.13 -2.46
C ILE A 258 -30.06 11.28 -3.11
N VAL A 259 -31.37 11.39 -2.86
CA VAL A 259 -32.19 12.49 -3.38
C VAL A 259 -31.70 13.84 -2.82
N ILE A 260 -31.44 13.93 -1.51
CA ILE A 260 -30.92 15.15 -0.87
C ILE A 260 -29.57 15.54 -1.47
N ALA A 261 -28.64 14.59 -1.62
CA ALA A 261 -27.33 14.81 -2.23
C ALA A 261 -27.45 15.27 -3.69
N GLY A 262 -28.32 14.62 -4.48
CA GLY A 262 -28.59 14.98 -5.87
C GLY A 262 -29.16 16.39 -6.03
N VAL A 263 -30.16 16.75 -5.22
CA VAL A 263 -30.73 18.11 -5.20
C VAL A 263 -29.67 19.14 -4.78
N GLY A 264 -28.86 18.83 -3.78
CA GLY A 264 -27.74 19.66 -3.34
C GLY A 264 -26.72 19.90 -4.45
N MET A 265 -26.25 18.84 -5.10
CA MET A 265 -25.33 18.92 -6.23
C MET A 265 -25.90 19.71 -7.40
N PHE A 266 -27.19 19.56 -7.71
CA PHE A 266 -27.84 20.31 -8.80
C PHE A 266 -27.95 21.80 -8.49
N ARG A 267 -28.24 22.17 -7.24
CA ARG A 267 -28.28 23.57 -6.79
C ARG A 267 -26.90 24.22 -6.79
N LEU A 268 -25.90 23.49 -6.31
CA LEU A 268 -24.51 23.96 -6.22
C LEU A 268 -23.72 23.80 -7.51
N ARG A 269 -24.35 23.41 -8.63
CA ARG A 269 -23.69 23.10 -9.90
C ARG A 269 -22.72 24.16 -10.40
N LYS A 270 -23.06 25.44 -10.23
CA LYS A 270 -22.20 26.53 -10.70
C LYS A 270 -20.90 26.64 -9.89
N HIS A 271 -20.92 26.25 -8.61
CA HIS A 271 -19.76 26.36 -7.73
C HIS A 271 -18.83 25.15 -7.78
N TRP A 272 -19.36 23.92 -7.95
CA TRP A 272 -18.49 22.75 -8.02
C TRP A 272 -17.95 22.46 -9.43
N MET A 273 -18.60 22.93 -10.49
CA MET A 273 -18.07 22.78 -11.85
C MET A 273 -16.77 23.58 -12.08
N GLU A 274 -16.59 24.72 -11.39
CA GLU A 274 -15.32 25.47 -11.38
C GLU A 274 -14.18 24.71 -10.67
N TRP A 275 -14.50 23.70 -9.87
CA TRP A 275 -13.53 22.88 -9.14
C TRP A 275 -13.01 21.69 -9.95
N VAL A 276 -13.77 21.27 -10.97
CA VAL A 276 -13.45 20.11 -11.82
C VAL A 276 -12.86 20.54 -13.17
N ALA A 277 -13.16 21.76 -13.63
CA ALA A 277 -12.57 22.37 -14.82
C ALA A 277 -11.15 22.89 -14.56
#